data_AF-A0A672KAW5-F1
#
_entry.id   AF-A0A672KAW5-F1
#
_cell.length_a   1.000
_cell.length_b   1.000
_cell.length_c   1.000
_cell.angle_alpha   90.00
_cell.angle_beta   90.00
_cell.angle_gamma   90.00
#
_symmetry.space_group_name_H-M   'P 1'
#
loop_
_entity.id
_entity.type
_entity.pdbx_description
1 polymer ?
#
loop_
_entity_poly.entity_id
_entity_poly.type
_entity_poly.pdbx_seq_one_letter_code
_entity_poly.pdbx_strand_id
1 'polypeptide(L)'
;MASATMSLERCQSEWTEIEQEYQQTQETHKVYRQKLEELTNLQAICSSAISKQRKGLKDLKHSLHKCTKTCNEKETAVINDLKVQIKERQNVFFDMESYLPKKNGLYLNLVLGNVNVTLLSNQAKFAYKDEYEKFKLYMTIILMFGAVFMLALTFLVLFLGNFLTTLKVVHQKLQKNKEKVKNN
;
A
#
# COMPACT_ATOMS: atom_id res chain seq x y z
N MET A 1 1.03 -45.76 22.49
CA MET A 1 -0.15 -45.49 21.62
C MET A 1 -1.03 -44.36 22.16
N ALA A 2 -1.36 -44.33 23.46
CA ALA A 2 -2.20 -43.26 24.05
C ALA A 2 -1.71 -41.81 23.87
N SER A 3 -0.38 -41.58 23.86
CA SER A 3 0.19 -40.24 23.66
C SER A 3 0.01 -39.69 22.24
N ALA A 4 -0.12 -40.55 21.23
CA ALA A 4 -0.32 -40.14 19.84
C ALA A 4 -1.79 -39.85 19.53
N THR A 5 -2.71 -40.54 20.22
CA THR A 5 -4.15 -40.28 20.13
C THR A 5 -4.50 -38.92 20.74
N MET A 6 -3.92 -38.57 21.90
CA MET A 6 -4.14 -37.24 22.52
C MET A 6 -3.63 -36.07 21.67
N SER A 7 -2.53 -36.25 20.91
CA SER A 7 -2.04 -35.19 20.00
C SER A 7 -2.94 -34.99 18.78
N LEU A 8 -3.62 -36.04 18.31
CA LEU A 8 -4.52 -35.96 17.17
C LEU A 8 -5.85 -35.30 17.55
N GLU A 9 -6.42 -35.64 18.71
CA GLU A 9 -7.63 -34.99 19.23
C GLU A 9 -7.41 -33.49 19.46
N ARG A 10 -6.24 -33.11 19.99
CA ARG A 10 -5.87 -31.70 20.13
C ARG A 10 -5.81 -30.99 18.78
N CYS A 11 -5.17 -31.60 17.78
CA CYS A 11 -5.09 -31.05 16.43
C CYS A 11 -6.49 -30.91 15.79
N GLN A 12 -7.42 -31.84 16.05
CA GLN A 12 -8.80 -31.75 15.58
C GLN A 12 -9.59 -30.64 16.27
N SER A 13 -9.38 -30.44 17.58
CA SER A 13 -9.98 -29.32 18.31
C SER A 13 -9.47 -27.98 17.78
N GLU A 14 -8.16 -27.83 17.64
CA GLU A 14 -7.53 -26.62 17.08
C GLU A 14 -8.02 -26.35 15.65
N TRP A 15 -8.17 -27.38 14.81
CA TRP A 15 -8.75 -27.22 13.46
C TRP A 15 -10.21 -26.75 13.49
N THR A 16 -11.01 -27.26 14.42
CA THR A 16 -12.43 -26.88 14.54
C THR A 16 -12.58 -25.44 15.01
N GLU A 17 -11.71 -24.99 15.94
CA GLU A 17 -11.65 -23.60 16.37
C GLU A 17 -11.25 -22.67 15.22
N ILE A 18 -10.22 -23.03 14.45
CA ILE A 18 -9.78 -22.27 13.26
C ILE A 18 -10.90 -22.18 12.21
N GLU A 19 -11.61 -23.28 11.96
CA GLU A 19 -12.74 -23.27 11.02
C GLU A 19 -13.87 -22.35 11.49
N GLN A 20 -14.18 -22.35 12.79
CA GLN A 20 -15.19 -21.45 13.34
C GLN A 20 -14.79 -19.97 13.22
N GLU A 21 -13.52 -19.64 13.52
CA GLU A 21 -12.98 -18.29 13.34
C GLU A 21 -12.99 -17.86 11.87
N TYR A 22 -12.68 -18.79 10.95
CA TYR A 22 -12.75 -18.56 9.51
C TYR A 22 -14.18 -18.21 9.06
N GLN A 23 -15.19 -18.97 9.50
CA GLN A 23 -16.59 -18.69 9.17
C GLN A 23 -17.05 -17.34 9.72
N GLN A 24 -16.68 -17.00 10.96
CA GLN A 24 -16.98 -15.70 11.56
C GLN A 24 -16.31 -14.54 10.79
N THR A 25 -15.07 -14.74 10.34
CA THR A 25 -14.33 -13.77 9.53
C THR A 25 -15.01 -13.57 8.17
N GLN A 26 -15.50 -14.64 7.55
CA GLN A 26 -16.22 -14.59 6.27
C GLN A 26 -17.52 -13.78 6.37
N GLU A 27 -18.32 -14.00 7.42
CA GLU A 27 -19.55 -13.23 7.64
C GLU A 27 -19.24 -11.75 7.96
N THR A 28 -18.21 -11.49 8.76
CA THR A 28 -17.76 -10.12 9.06
C THR A 28 -17.34 -9.39 7.78
N HIS A 29 -16.59 -10.07 6.90
CA HIS A 29 -16.18 -9.52 5.61
C HIS A 29 -17.37 -9.22 4.69
N LYS A 30 -18.42 -10.06 4.71
CA LYS A 30 -19.65 -9.82 3.96
C LYS A 30 -20.37 -8.55 4.43
N VAL A 31 -20.50 -8.36 5.73
CA VAL A 31 -21.08 -7.14 6.33
C VAL A 31 -20.24 -5.91 6.00
N TYR A 32 -18.91 -6.02 6.11
CA TYR A 32 -17.98 -4.95 5.72
C TYR A 32 -18.18 -4.52 4.26
N ARG A 33 -18.26 -5.49 3.34
CA ARG A 33 -18.49 -5.21 1.91
C ARG A 33 -19.81 -4.48 1.67
N GLN A 34 -20.88 -4.88 2.36
CA GLN A 34 -22.17 -4.21 2.24
C GLN A 34 -22.10 -2.75 2.77
N LYS A 35 -21.52 -2.54 3.95
CA LYS A 35 -21.36 -1.19 4.54
C LYS A 35 -20.55 -0.27 3.66
N LEU A 36 -19.55 -0.82 2.99
CA LEU A 36 -18.73 -0.11 2.03
C LEU A 36 -19.52 0.35 0.80
N GLU A 37 -20.38 -0.50 0.26
CA GLU A 37 -21.24 -0.16 -0.87
C GLU A 37 -22.25 0.94 -0.50
N GLU A 38 -22.87 0.81 0.69
CA GLU A 38 -23.75 1.85 1.26
C GLU A 38 -23.02 3.19 1.39
N LEU A 39 -21.81 3.18 1.94
CA LEU A 39 -20.99 4.37 2.12
C LEU A 39 -20.57 5.00 0.78
N THR A 40 -20.23 4.18 -0.22
CA THR A 40 -19.86 4.66 -1.56
C THR A 40 -21.05 5.33 -2.25
N ASN A 41 -22.25 4.76 -2.11
CA ASN A 41 -23.47 5.35 -2.65
C ASN A 41 -23.78 6.70 -1.97
N LEU A 42 -23.73 6.75 -0.63
CA LEU A 42 -23.92 7.99 0.12
C LEU A 42 -22.91 9.07 -0.28
N GLN A 43 -21.64 8.71 -0.48
CA GLN A 43 -20.61 9.64 -0.96
C GLN A 43 -20.96 10.22 -2.34
N ALA A 44 -21.43 9.40 -3.28
CA ALA A 44 -21.84 9.85 -4.61
C ALA A 44 -23.06 10.79 -4.57
N ILE A 45 -24.06 10.44 -3.75
CA ILE A 45 -25.25 11.28 -3.52
C ILE A 45 -24.85 12.63 -2.92
N CYS A 46 -24.03 12.63 -1.87
CA CYS A 46 -23.57 13.87 -1.23
C CYS A 46 -22.76 14.74 -2.19
N SER A 47 -21.79 14.14 -2.90
CA SER A 47 -20.94 14.85 -3.86
C SER A 47 -21.73 15.49 -5.00
N SER A 48 -22.71 14.77 -5.55
CA SER A 48 -23.58 15.27 -6.61
C SER A 48 -24.54 16.36 -6.11
N ALA A 49 -25.12 16.18 -4.92
CA ALA A 49 -26.01 17.17 -4.30
C ALA A 49 -25.29 18.48 -3.98
N ILE A 50 -24.09 18.41 -3.37
CA ILE A 50 -23.25 19.59 -3.08
C ILE A 50 -22.87 20.29 -4.38
N SER A 51 -22.46 19.54 -5.41
CA SER A 51 -22.12 20.11 -6.72
C SER A 51 -23.29 20.86 -7.36
N LYS A 52 -24.51 20.30 -7.29
CA LYS A 52 -25.74 20.91 -7.80
C LYS A 52 -26.09 22.19 -7.04
N GLN A 53 -26.06 22.14 -5.70
CA GLN A 53 -26.32 23.30 -4.85
C GLN A 53 -25.30 24.41 -5.07
N ARG A 54 -24.01 24.07 -5.19
CA ARG A 54 -22.94 25.04 -5.43
C ARG A 54 -23.08 25.74 -6.77
N LYS A 55 -23.51 25.02 -7.81
CA LYS A 55 -23.85 25.61 -9.11
C LYS A 55 -25.00 26.61 -8.97
N GLY A 56 -26.12 26.20 -8.33
CA GLY A 56 -27.26 27.08 -8.08
C GLY A 56 -26.91 28.33 -7.28
N LEU A 57 -26.09 28.20 -6.23
CA LEU A 57 -25.61 29.36 -5.45
C LEU A 57 -24.70 30.29 -6.27
N LYS A 58 -23.88 29.75 -7.16
CA LYS A 58 -23.03 30.55 -8.06
C LYS A 58 -23.87 31.34 -9.06
N ASP A 59 -24.89 30.71 -9.63
CA ASP A 59 -25.81 31.33 -10.58
C ASP A 59 -26.65 32.43 -9.88
N LEU A 60 -27.17 32.13 -8.68
CA LEU A 60 -27.89 33.10 -7.85
C LEU A 60 -27.00 34.30 -7.48
N LYS A 61 -25.74 34.06 -7.08
CA LYS A 61 -24.78 35.13 -6.78
C LYS A 61 -24.55 36.04 -8.00
N HIS A 62 -24.47 35.47 -9.19
CA HIS A 62 -24.31 36.24 -10.43
C HIS A 62 -25.55 37.09 -10.72
N SER A 63 -26.76 36.51 -10.59
CA SER A 63 -28.02 37.25 -10.76
C SER A 63 -28.17 38.39 -9.74
N LEU A 64 -27.85 38.14 -8.46
CA LEU A 64 -27.84 39.17 -7.41
C LEU A 64 -26.85 40.30 -7.73
N HIS A 65 -25.68 39.97 -8.29
CA HIS A 65 -24.70 40.97 -8.71
C HIS A 65 -25.24 41.86 -9.83
N LYS A 66 -25.98 41.29 -10.79
CA LYS A 66 -26.65 42.06 -11.85
C LYS A 66 -27.75 42.97 -11.29
N CYS A 67 -28.55 42.49 -10.34
CA CYS A 67 -29.60 43.27 -9.68
C CYS A 67 -29.03 44.43 -8.85
N THR A 68 -27.87 44.28 -8.21
CA THR A 68 -27.25 45.40 -7.45
C THR A 68 -26.98 46.67 -8.26
N LYS A 69 -26.94 46.62 -9.60
CA LYS A 69 -26.72 47.81 -10.45
C LYS A 69 -27.97 48.67 -10.66
N THR A 70 -29.15 48.18 -10.31
CA THR A 70 -30.45 48.80 -10.65
C THR A 70 -31.37 48.97 -9.44
N CYS A 71 -30.87 48.80 -8.21
CA CYS A 71 -31.71 48.67 -7.01
C CYS A 71 -31.71 49.90 -6.09
N ASN A 72 -32.82 50.07 -5.36
CA ASN A 72 -33.03 51.09 -4.34
C ASN A 72 -32.40 50.69 -2.97
N GLU A 73 -32.34 51.59 -1.99
CA GLU A 73 -31.73 51.34 -0.66
C GLU A 73 -32.32 50.11 0.08
N LYS A 74 -33.66 49.94 0.06
CA LYS A 74 -34.33 48.80 0.71
C LYS A 74 -33.99 47.45 0.04
N GLU A 75 -33.88 47.44 -1.28
CA GLU A 75 -33.51 46.24 -2.06
C GLU A 75 -32.04 45.88 -1.86
N THR A 76 -31.19 46.89 -1.65
CA THR A 76 -29.76 46.72 -1.36
C THR A 76 -29.54 45.98 -0.04
N ALA A 77 -30.34 46.26 0.99
CA ALA A 77 -30.29 45.54 2.26
C ALA A 77 -30.63 44.05 2.09
N VAL A 78 -31.69 43.74 1.33
CA VAL A 78 -32.12 42.36 1.04
C VAL A 78 -31.07 41.59 0.23
N ILE A 79 -30.44 42.23 -0.77
CA ILE A 79 -29.37 41.60 -1.55
C ILE A 79 -28.14 41.30 -0.68
N ASN A 80 -27.80 42.18 0.26
CA ASN A 80 -26.69 41.95 1.17
C ASN A 80 -26.96 40.80 2.14
N ASP A 81 -28.17 40.70 2.70
CA ASP A 81 -28.58 39.57 3.53
C ASP A 81 -28.49 38.24 2.76
N LEU A 82 -29.03 38.19 1.54
CA LEU A 82 -28.90 37.02 0.65
C LEU A 82 -27.44 36.65 0.36
N LYS A 83 -26.54 37.62 0.17
CA LYS A 83 -25.11 37.34 -0.02
C LYS A 83 -24.46 36.72 1.22
N VAL A 84 -24.84 37.15 2.42
CA VAL A 84 -24.37 36.57 3.69
C VAL A 84 -24.83 35.12 3.79
N GLN A 85 -26.12 34.86 3.56
CA GLN A 85 -26.67 33.49 3.58
C GLN A 85 -26.01 32.57 2.54
N ILE A 86 -25.71 33.08 1.33
CA ILE A 86 -24.97 32.32 0.31
C ILE A 86 -23.57 31.95 0.82
N LYS A 87 -22.86 32.87 1.48
CA LYS A 87 -21.51 32.64 1.99
C LYS A 87 -21.50 31.64 3.13
N GLU A 88 -22.46 31.73 4.05
CA GLU A 88 -22.62 30.78 5.15
C GLU A 88 -22.88 29.36 4.62
N ARG A 89 -23.81 29.20 3.67
CA ARG A 89 -24.06 27.90 3.02
C ARG A 89 -22.85 27.37 2.27
N GLN A 90 -22.05 28.23 1.64
CA GLN A 90 -20.79 27.83 0.99
C GLN A 90 -19.77 27.31 2.01
N ASN A 91 -19.66 27.93 3.18
CA ASN A 91 -18.78 27.45 4.25
C ASN A 91 -19.22 26.10 4.79
N VAL A 92 -20.53 25.90 4.99
CA VAL A 92 -21.07 24.59 5.42
C VAL A 92 -20.77 23.50 4.38
N PHE A 93 -20.93 23.80 3.09
CA PHE A 93 -20.54 22.84 2.04
C PHE A 93 -19.05 22.54 2.01
N PHE A 94 -18.19 23.52 2.30
CA PHE A 94 -16.76 23.29 2.41
C PHE A 94 -16.42 22.34 3.56
N ASP A 95 -17.07 22.50 4.71
CA ASP A 95 -16.92 21.58 5.84
C ASP A 95 -17.43 20.17 5.50
N MET A 96 -18.61 20.07 4.88
CA MET A 96 -19.16 18.79 4.40
C MET A 96 -18.25 18.09 3.36
N GLU A 97 -17.66 18.84 2.43
CA GLU A 97 -16.71 18.31 1.44
C GLU A 97 -15.40 17.82 2.08
N SER A 98 -15.06 18.27 3.29
CA SER A 98 -13.86 17.80 4.00
C SER A 98 -13.95 16.32 4.39
N TYR A 99 -15.17 15.82 4.62
CA TYR A 99 -15.47 14.42 4.94
C TYR A 99 -15.68 13.54 3.69
N LEU A 100 -15.77 14.15 2.51
CA LEU A 100 -15.91 13.42 1.24
C LEU A 100 -14.53 13.12 0.62
N PRO A 101 -14.42 12.03 -0.15
CA PRO A 101 -13.18 11.69 -0.84
C PRO A 101 -12.80 12.81 -1.82
N LYS A 102 -11.65 13.44 -1.59
CA LYS A 102 -11.14 14.51 -2.46
C LYS A 102 -10.61 13.91 -3.76
N LYS A 103 -11.03 14.46 -4.88
CA LYS A 103 -10.49 14.10 -6.19
C LYS A 103 -8.98 14.41 -6.20
N ASN A 104 -8.20 13.46 -6.71
CA ASN A 104 -6.75 13.61 -6.83
C ASN A 104 -6.38 14.84 -7.65
N GLY A 105 -5.35 15.56 -7.21
CA GLY A 105 -4.74 16.62 -8.01
C GLY A 105 -4.14 16.06 -9.31
N LEU A 106 -3.96 16.94 -10.30
CA LEU A 106 -3.54 16.60 -11.66
C LEU A 106 -2.26 15.76 -11.73
N TYR A 107 -1.26 16.10 -10.89
CA TYR A 107 0.00 15.34 -10.76
C TYR A 107 -0.23 13.88 -10.32
N LEU A 108 -1.09 13.72 -9.32
CA LEU A 108 -1.38 12.41 -8.75
C LEU A 108 -2.21 11.55 -9.72
N ASN A 109 -3.08 12.17 -10.54
CA ASN A 109 -3.83 11.49 -11.60
C ASN A 109 -2.94 11.11 -12.80
N LEU A 110 -1.90 11.90 -13.09
CA LEU A 110 -0.93 11.61 -14.14
C LEU A 110 0.00 10.44 -13.78
N VAL A 111 0.38 10.34 -12.50
CA VAL A 111 1.27 9.28 -12.01
C VAL A 111 0.52 7.98 -11.69
N LEU A 112 -0.74 8.05 -11.23
CA LEU A 112 -1.54 6.88 -10.83
C LEU A 112 -2.58 6.42 -11.88
N GLY A 113 -2.78 7.18 -12.96
CA GLY A 113 -3.85 6.94 -13.93
C GLY A 113 -5.26 7.23 -13.39
N ASN A 114 -6.29 7.04 -14.23
CA ASN A 114 -7.71 7.19 -13.87
C ASN A 114 -8.22 6.04 -12.98
N VAL A 115 -7.41 5.65 -11.99
CA VAL A 115 -7.84 4.81 -10.90
C VAL A 115 -8.55 5.75 -9.94
N ASN A 116 -9.88 5.60 -9.82
CA ASN A 116 -10.62 6.23 -8.73
C ASN A 116 -9.91 5.81 -7.43
N VAL A 117 -9.22 6.75 -6.79
CA VAL A 117 -8.69 6.59 -5.44
C VAL A 117 -9.87 6.73 -4.47
N THR A 118 -10.91 5.91 -4.67
CA THR A 118 -11.45 5.07 -3.60
C THR A 118 -10.44 3.93 -3.34
N LEU A 119 -9.20 4.36 -3.09
CA LEU A 119 -8.22 3.66 -2.30
C LEU A 119 -8.89 3.53 -0.94
N LEU A 120 -9.38 2.34 -0.66
CA LEU A 120 -10.40 2.08 0.34
C LEU A 120 -9.84 2.23 1.76
N SER A 121 -9.61 3.49 2.13
CA SER A 121 -8.88 3.99 3.28
C SER A 121 -7.37 3.75 3.20
N ASN A 122 -6.62 4.60 3.91
CA ASN A 122 -5.16 4.59 4.03
C ASN A 122 -4.54 3.21 4.35
N GLN A 123 -5.34 2.24 4.79
CA GLN A 123 -4.99 0.86 5.05
C GLN A 123 -4.50 0.11 3.79
N ALA A 124 -5.13 0.29 2.62
CA ALA A 124 -4.68 -0.37 1.38
C ALA A 124 -3.34 0.20 0.87
N LYS A 125 -3.09 1.49 1.12
CA LYS A 125 -1.80 2.15 0.82
C LYS A 125 -0.70 1.66 1.75
N PHE A 126 -1.04 1.45 3.02
CA PHE A 126 -0.12 0.93 4.03
C PHE A 126 0.20 -0.54 3.77
N ALA A 127 -0.81 -1.37 3.44
CA ALA A 127 -0.64 -2.76 3.06
C ALA A 127 0.20 -2.92 1.78
N TYR A 128 -0.05 -2.10 0.75
CA TYR A 128 0.80 -2.11 -0.45
C TYR A 128 2.23 -1.69 -0.13
N LYS A 129 2.43 -0.70 0.75
CA LYS A 129 3.75 -0.27 1.18
C LYS A 129 4.47 -1.37 1.99
N ASP A 130 3.76 -2.06 2.87
CA ASP A 130 4.28 -3.15 3.69
C ASP A 130 4.69 -4.35 2.82
N GLU A 131 3.83 -4.77 1.88
CA GLU A 131 4.13 -5.82 0.90
C GLU A 131 5.32 -5.44 0.00
N TYR A 132 5.43 -4.16 -0.37
CA TYR A 132 6.57 -3.66 -1.14
C TYR A 132 7.88 -3.65 -0.35
N GLU A 133 7.85 -3.26 0.93
CA GLU A 133 9.02 -3.29 1.82
C GLU A 133 9.44 -4.74 2.12
N LYS A 134 8.48 -5.64 2.31
CA LYS A 134 8.70 -7.08 2.45
C LYS A 134 9.35 -7.69 1.20
N PHE A 135 8.86 -7.34 0.01
CA PHE A 135 9.49 -7.76 -1.25
C PHE A 135 10.94 -7.26 -1.36
N LYS A 136 11.19 -6.00 -1.00
CA LYS A 136 12.53 -5.42 -1.00
C LYS A 136 13.46 -6.16 -0.02
N LEU A 137 12.96 -6.55 1.15
CA LEU A 137 13.71 -7.34 2.13
C LEU A 137 14.08 -8.71 1.56
N TYR A 138 13.14 -9.44 0.96
CA TYR A 138 13.42 -10.73 0.33
C TYR A 138 14.46 -10.62 -0.78
N MET A 139 14.33 -9.64 -1.67
CA MET A 139 15.31 -9.39 -2.73
C MET A 139 16.69 -9.06 -2.15
N THR A 140 16.75 -8.28 -1.06
CA THR A 140 18.00 -7.94 -0.37
C THR A 140 18.64 -9.18 0.27
N ILE A 141 17.85 -10.03 0.92
CA ILE A 141 18.32 -11.28 1.53
C ILE A 141 18.88 -12.22 0.45
N ILE A 142 18.15 -12.42 -0.64
CA ILE A 142 18.59 -13.25 -1.77
C ILE A 142 19.90 -12.71 -2.36
N LEU A 143 20.00 -11.39 -2.55
CA LEU A 143 21.20 -10.76 -3.10
C LEU A 143 22.40 -10.86 -2.14
N MET A 144 22.17 -10.75 -0.84
CA MET A 144 23.20 -10.93 0.19
C MET A 144 23.70 -12.39 0.22
N PHE A 145 22.81 -13.39 0.18
CA PHE A 145 23.20 -14.80 0.08
C PHE A 145 23.96 -15.08 -1.22
N GLY A 146 23.50 -14.51 -2.34
CA GLY A 146 24.21 -14.60 -3.62
C GLY A 146 25.62 -14.01 -3.55
N ALA A 147 25.79 -12.84 -2.92
CA ALA A 147 27.10 -12.21 -2.73
C ALA A 147 28.03 -13.05 -1.85
N VAL A 148 27.53 -13.56 -0.71
CA VAL A 148 28.29 -14.46 0.18
C VAL A 148 28.68 -15.75 -0.55
N PHE A 149 27.78 -16.33 -1.34
CA PHE A 149 28.06 -17.52 -2.14
C PHE A 149 29.14 -17.26 -3.19
N MET A 150 29.07 -16.14 -3.91
CA MET A 150 30.10 -15.75 -4.89
C MET A 150 31.48 -15.53 -4.24
N LEU A 151 31.52 -14.90 -3.07
CA LEU A 151 32.75 -14.73 -2.31
C LEU A 151 33.31 -16.07 -1.83
N ALA A 152 32.46 -16.96 -1.31
CA ALA A 152 32.84 -18.30 -0.89
C ALA A 152 33.39 -19.12 -2.06
N LEU A 153 32.76 -19.05 -3.24
CA LEU A 153 33.25 -19.69 -4.45
C LEU A 153 34.60 -19.12 -4.89
N THR A 154 34.77 -17.80 -4.86
CA THR A 154 36.05 -17.17 -5.21
C THR A 154 37.16 -17.60 -4.26
N PHE A 155 36.89 -17.62 -2.96
CA PHE A 155 37.82 -18.11 -1.94
C PHE A 155 38.16 -19.59 -2.15
N LEU A 156 37.15 -20.43 -2.43
CA LEU A 156 37.33 -21.84 -2.71
C LEU A 156 38.22 -22.08 -3.93
N VAL A 157 37.99 -21.35 -5.02
CA VAL A 157 38.81 -21.45 -6.25
C VAL A 157 40.26 -21.04 -5.98
N LEU A 158 40.47 -19.93 -5.26
CA LEU A 158 41.82 -19.50 -4.87
C LEU A 158 42.50 -20.50 -3.94
N PHE A 159 41.77 -21.04 -2.96
CA PHE A 159 42.26 -22.05 -2.03
C PHE A 159 42.66 -23.33 -2.77
N LEU A 160 41.81 -23.87 -3.65
CA LEU A 160 42.13 -25.05 -4.46
C LEU A 160 43.31 -24.78 -5.39
N GLY A 161 43.39 -23.62 -6.04
CA GLY A 161 44.52 -23.26 -6.91
C GLY A 161 45.86 -23.27 -6.17
N ASN A 162 45.89 -22.64 -4.99
CA ASN A 162 47.08 -22.61 -4.13
C ASN A 162 47.42 -23.99 -3.55
N PHE A 163 46.41 -24.76 -3.14
CA PHE A 163 46.57 -26.11 -2.62
C PHE A 163 47.13 -27.07 -3.69
N LEU A 164 46.57 -27.04 -4.90
CA LEU A 164 47.01 -27.86 -6.03
C LEU A 164 48.45 -27.52 -6.44
N THR A 165 48.81 -26.23 -6.43
CA THR A 165 50.18 -25.79 -6.76
C THR A 165 51.17 -26.29 -5.70
N THR A 166 50.81 -26.19 -4.42
CA THR A 166 51.61 -26.71 -3.30
C THR A 166 51.78 -28.22 -3.40
N LEU A 167 50.69 -28.97 -3.65
CA LEU A 167 50.75 -30.42 -3.87
C LEU A 167 51.66 -30.79 -5.05
N LYS A 168 51.59 -30.05 -6.15
CA LYS A 168 52.45 -30.29 -7.33
C LYS A 168 53.92 -30.07 -6.99
N VAL A 169 54.27 -29.00 -6.29
CA VAL A 169 55.65 -28.71 -5.87
C VAL A 169 56.15 -29.75 -4.88
N VAL A 170 55.35 -30.16 -3.90
CA VAL A 170 55.69 -31.22 -2.95
C VAL A 170 55.90 -32.54 -3.69
N HIS A 171 55.01 -32.89 -4.62
CA HIS A 171 55.16 -34.10 -5.44
C HIS A 171 56.45 -34.06 -6.27
N GLN A 172 56.74 -32.94 -6.95
CA GLN A 172 57.99 -32.75 -7.68
C GLN A 172 59.23 -32.86 -6.77
N LYS A 173 59.18 -32.28 -5.57
CA LYS A 173 60.28 -32.33 -4.59
C LYS A 173 60.50 -33.76 -4.06
N LEU A 174 59.42 -34.52 -3.84
CA LEU A 174 59.48 -35.93 -3.44
C LEU A 174 60.07 -36.81 -4.55
N GLN A 175 59.67 -36.64 -5.81
CA GLN A 175 60.23 -37.38 -6.95
C GLN A 175 61.72 -37.09 -7.10
N LYS A 176 62.12 -35.82 -7.11
CA LYS A 176 63.53 -35.41 -7.21
C LYS A 176 64.38 -35.94 -6.06
N ASN A 177 63.86 -35.98 -4.84
CA ASN A 177 64.57 -36.57 -3.69
C ASN A 177 64.71 -38.10 -3.82
N LYS A 178 63.68 -38.81 -4.31
CA LYS A 178 63.78 -40.26 -4.57
C LYS A 178 64.82 -40.58 -5.63
N GLU A 179 64.90 -39.80 -6.71
CA GLU A 179 65.92 -39.97 -7.76
C GLU A 179 67.34 -39.74 -7.22
N LYS A 180 67.54 -38.71 -6.38
CA LYS A 180 68.84 -38.45 -5.73
C LYS A 180 69.28 -39.59 -4.82
N VAL A 181 68.37 -40.20 -4.05
CA VAL A 181 68.68 -41.33 -3.17
C VAL A 181 68.99 -42.61 -3.97
N LYS A 182 68.41 -42.78 -5.17
CA LYS A 182 68.67 -43.94 -6.02
C LYS A 182 69.97 -43.85 -6.82
N ASN A 183 70.45 -42.63 -7.10
CA ASN A 183 71.66 -42.37 -7.88
C ASN A 183 72.92 -42.11 -7.03
N ASN A 184 72.83 -42.28 -5.70
CA ASN A 184 73.93 -42.19 -4.74
C ASN A 184 74.18 -43.56 -4.11
#